data_AF-A0AAD4EHM1-F1
#
_entry.id   AF-A0AAD4EHM1-F1
#
_cell.length_a   1.000
_cell.length_b   1.000
_cell.length_c   1.000
_cell.angle_alpha   90.00
_cell.angle_beta   90.00
_cell.angle_gamma   90.00
#
_symmetry.space_group_name_H-M   'P 1'
#
loop_
_entity.id
_entity.type
_entity.pdbx_description
1 polymer ?
#
loop_
_entity_poly.entity_id
_entity_poly.type
_entity_poly.pdbx_seq_one_letter_code
_entity_poly.pdbx_strand_id
1 'polypeptide(L)'
;MYTTESEAQQALVQLYTLFVAISILLYDHMATLPEEIMIIWCRPKATFAVLFLVNRYIAVLSNILDLMSTFLPVSIERFQLCFFNIYYLTHQRLSCRKFVVAVYALRIFQQVFICFTLTLRTYALYGCRRHLPIWMGIIVLAVVTGILLVGVFRYNLVNGGIGGGSCYKIYTTSVSIRYGIAWIVMFIYELLIFILTVSRTWKTRGLRRFSLISRRDILDVIFHDGVMYFAGMTLVNLPNILTYFCGPEILRGSLSAFTTCLFILHTRTLLLPCVIHVSY
;
A
#
# COMPACT_ATOMS: atom_id res chain seq x y z
N MET A 1 -25.55 24.75 12.57
CA MET A 1 -26.55 23.92 11.87
C MET A 1 -26.19 23.63 10.41
N TYR A 2 -24.90 23.67 10.04
CA TYR A 2 -24.38 23.42 8.67
C TYR A 2 -23.52 22.14 8.58
N THR A 3 -23.42 21.36 9.66
CA THR A 3 -22.42 20.28 9.80
C THR A 3 -22.71 19.07 8.90
N THR A 4 -23.98 18.72 8.68
CA THR A 4 -24.34 17.49 7.95
C THR A 4 -24.11 17.56 6.44
N GLU A 5 -24.28 18.71 5.81
CA GLU A 5 -24.13 18.84 4.34
C GLU A 5 -22.65 18.86 3.93
N SER A 6 -21.80 19.58 4.66
CA SER A 6 -20.36 19.60 4.41
C SER A 6 -19.69 18.24 4.70
N GLU A 7 -20.15 17.52 5.72
CA GLU A 7 -19.63 16.18 6.05
C GLU A 7 -20.03 15.15 4.97
N ALA A 8 -21.25 15.24 4.45
CA ALA A 8 -21.71 14.38 3.35
C ALA A 8 -20.90 14.60 2.07
N GLN A 9 -20.57 15.86 1.74
CA GLN A 9 -19.71 16.17 0.60
C GLN A 9 -18.29 15.62 0.76
N GLN A 10 -17.70 15.72 1.95
CA GLN A 10 -16.37 15.15 2.23
C GLN A 10 -16.35 13.63 2.13
N ALA A 11 -17.40 12.97 2.64
CA ALA A 11 -17.56 11.52 2.51
C ALA A 11 -17.69 11.09 1.04
N LEU A 12 -18.44 11.83 0.22
CA LEU A 12 -18.54 11.59 -1.22
C LEU A 12 -17.19 11.76 -1.93
N VAL A 13 -16.39 12.77 -1.59
CA VAL A 13 -15.06 12.95 -2.17
C VAL A 13 -14.14 11.76 -1.83
N GLN A 14 -14.13 11.32 -0.57
CA GLN A 14 -13.38 10.13 -0.17
C GLN A 14 -13.85 8.88 -0.94
N LEU A 15 -15.16 8.77 -1.17
CA LEU A 15 -15.78 7.69 -1.91
C LEU A 15 -15.28 7.59 -3.35
N TYR A 16 -15.38 8.70 -4.09
CA TYR A 16 -14.95 8.77 -5.48
C TYR A 16 -13.45 8.50 -5.59
N THR A 17 -12.66 9.04 -4.64
CA THR A 17 -11.21 8.81 -4.54
C THR A 17 -10.90 7.32 -4.40
N LEU A 18 -11.59 6.61 -3.50
CA LEU A 18 -11.40 5.18 -3.28
C LEU A 18 -11.87 4.34 -4.49
N PHE A 19 -12.99 4.71 -5.09
CA PHE A 19 -13.54 4.00 -6.26
C PHE A 19 -12.62 4.11 -7.48
N VAL A 20 -12.06 5.30 -7.73
CA VAL A 20 -11.08 5.51 -8.79
C VAL A 20 -9.83 4.67 -8.54
N ALA A 21 -9.31 4.67 -7.31
CA ALA A 21 -8.14 3.86 -6.96
C ALA A 21 -8.39 2.35 -7.19
N ILE A 22 -9.53 1.83 -6.75
CA ILE A 22 -9.90 0.42 -6.95
C ILE A 22 -10.09 0.10 -8.43
N SER A 23 -10.71 0.99 -9.19
CA SER A 23 -10.92 0.80 -10.63
C SER A 23 -9.60 0.68 -11.38
N ILE A 24 -8.64 1.57 -11.08
CA ILE A 24 -7.27 1.50 -11.63
C ILE A 24 -6.60 0.19 -11.23
N LEU A 25 -6.74 -0.21 -9.96
CA LEU A 25 -6.16 -1.43 -9.45
C LEU A 25 -6.70 -2.67 -10.18
N LEU A 26 -8.02 -2.79 -10.31
CA LEU A 26 -8.67 -3.90 -11.00
C LEU A 26 -8.34 -3.91 -12.49
N TYR A 27 -8.28 -2.73 -13.12
CA TYR A 27 -7.85 -2.61 -14.51
C TYR A 27 -6.44 -3.17 -14.72
N ASP A 28 -5.47 -2.78 -13.88
CA ASP A 28 -4.11 -3.35 -13.94
C ASP A 28 -4.11 -4.87 -13.70
N HIS A 29 -4.96 -5.38 -12.80
CA HIS A 29 -5.08 -6.83 -12.59
C HIS A 29 -5.56 -7.55 -13.84
N MET A 30 -6.64 -7.09 -14.45
CA MET A 30 -7.21 -7.71 -15.64
C MET A 30 -6.25 -7.63 -16.83
N ALA A 31 -5.62 -6.46 -17.04
CA ALA A 31 -4.72 -6.24 -18.16
C ALA A 31 -3.47 -7.14 -18.11
N THR A 32 -3.04 -7.54 -16.92
CA THR A 32 -1.77 -8.26 -16.70
C THR A 32 -1.97 -9.72 -16.34
N LEU A 33 -3.22 -10.16 -16.17
CA LEU A 33 -3.59 -11.53 -15.88
C LEU A 33 -3.08 -12.53 -16.94
N PRO A 34 -3.13 -12.25 -18.27
CA PRO A 34 -2.64 -13.20 -19.26
C PRO A 34 -1.14 -13.47 -19.13
N GLU A 35 -0.33 -12.40 -18.98
CA GLU A 35 1.12 -12.49 -18.75
C GLU A 35 1.42 -13.24 -17.44
N GLU A 36 0.66 -12.94 -16.38
CA GLU A 36 0.82 -13.58 -15.07
C GLU A 36 0.58 -15.09 -15.16
N ILE A 37 -0.50 -15.51 -15.83
CA ILE A 37 -0.82 -16.93 -15.98
C ILE A 37 0.33 -17.66 -16.69
N MET A 38 0.82 -17.09 -17.80
CA MET A 38 1.89 -17.70 -18.59
C MET A 38 3.22 -17.79 -17.83
N ILE A 39 3.59 -16.74 -17.09
CA ILE A 39 4.91 -16.62 -16.45
C ILE A 39 4.93 -17.28 -15.07
N ILE A 40 3.87 -17.13 -14.28
CA ILE A 40 3.84 -17.49 -12.86
C ILE A 40 3.02 -18.75 -12.59
N TRP A 41 1.86 -18.90 -13.23
CA TRP A 41 0.95 -20.00 -12.91
C TRP A 41 1.33 -21.30 -13.60
N CYS A 42 1.80 -21.24 -14.85
CA CYS A 42 2.20 -22.41 -15.63
C CYS A 42 3.62 -22.93 -15.32
N ARG A 43 4.35 -22.29 -14.42
CA ARG A 43 5.76 -22.61 -14.07
C ARG A 43 5.88 -23.08 -12.62
N PRO A 44 6.91 -23.87 -12.27
CA PRO A 44 7.15 -24.26 -10.89
C PRO A 44 7.33 -23.01 -10.01
N LYS A 45 6.56 -22.92 -8.93
CA LYS A 45 6.44 -21.68 -8.17
C LYS A 45 7.67 -21.44 -7.29
N ALA A 46 8.53 -20.51 -7.69
CA ALA A 46 9.57 -19.97 -6.83
C ALA A 46 8.96 -19.18 -5.66
N THR A 47 9.65 -19.14 -4.51
CA THR A 47 9.20 -18.43 -3.29
C THR A 47 8.83 -16.97 -3.56
N PHE A 48 9.61 -16.27 -4.40
CA PHE A 48 9.34 -14.88 -4.78
C PHE A 48 8.07 -14.72 -5.64
N ALA A 49 7.72 -15.73 -6.43
CA ALA A 49 6.48 -15.74 -7.21
C ALA A 49 5.25 -15.87 -6.30
N VAL A 50 5.33 -16.74 -5.27
CA VAL A 50 4.25 -16.86 -4.26
C VAL A 50 4.12 -15.56 -3.47
N LEU A 51 5.23 -14.97 -3.01
CA LEU A 51 5.23 -13.70 -2.30
C LEU A 51 4.63 -12.55 -3.13
N PHE A 52 4.95 -12.49 -4.43
CA PHE A 52 4.36 -11.53 -5.36
C PHE A 52 2.84 -11.69 -5.43
N LEU A 53 2.34 -12.91 -5.64
CA LEU A 53 0.89 -13.18 -5.73
C LEU A 53 0.19 -12.81 -4.42
N VAL A 54 0.73 -13.25 -3.28
CA VAL A 54 0.16 -12.96 -1.96
C VAL A 54 0.04 -11.45 -1.74
N ASN A 55 1.10 -10.69 -2.01
CA ASN A 55 1.08 -9.24 -1.88
C ASN A 55 0.05 -8.59 -2.83
N ARG A 56 0.00 -9.07 -4.08
CA ARG A 56 -0.91 -8.58 -5.12
C ARG A 56 -2.38 -8.74 -4.73
N TYR A 57 -2.80 -9.95 -4.36
CA TYR A 57 -4.20 -10.21 -4.01
C TYR A 57 -4.59 -9.63 -2.64
N ILE A 58 -3.67 -9.57 -1.67
CA ILE A 58 -3.91 -8.90 -0.38
C ILE A 58 -4.20 -7.41 -0.60
N ALA A 59 -3.54 -6.76 -1.57
CA ALA A 59 -3.80 -5.36 -1.93
C ALA A 59 -5.17 -5.13 -2.53
N VAL A 60 -5.65 -6.01 -3.41
CA VAL A 60 -7.04 -5.93 -3.88
C VAL A 60 -8.02 -6.14 -2.73
N LEU A 61 -7.78 -7.17 -1.90
CA LEU A 61 -8.61 -7.50 -0.76
C LEU A 61 -8.70 -6.33 0.24
N SER A 62 -7.58 -5.71 0.61
CA SER A 62 -7.58 -4.59 1.57
C SER A 62 -8.39 -3.41 1.06
N ASN A 63 -8.26 -3.03 -0.22
CA ASN A 63 -9.01 -1.92 -0.80
C ASN A 63 -10.52 -2.23 -0.93
N ILE A 64 -10.89 -3.46 -1.30
CA ILE A 64 -12.30 -3.88 -1.33
C ILE A 64 -12.90 -3.85 0.07
N LEU A 65 -12.20 -4.37 1.08
CA LEU A 65 -12.69 -4.36 2.45
C LEU A 65 -12.81 -2.93 3.01
N ASP A 66 -11.91 -2.01 2.62
CA ASP A 66 -11.98 -0.59 2.96
C ASP A 66 -13.22 0.08 2.34
N LEU A 67 -13.52 -0.25 1.09
CA LEU A 67 -14.74 0.15 0.39
C LEU A 67 -15.98 -0.38 1.13
N MET A 68 -15.96 -1.66 1.50
CA MET A 68 -17.04 -2.30 2.26
C MET A 68 -17.26 -1.64 3.62
N SER A 69 -16.21 -1.27 4.37
CA SER A 69 -16.40 -0.51 5.63
C SER A 69 -17.05 0.84 5.41
N THR A 70 -16.75 1.49 4.27
CA THR A 70 -17.26 2.83 3.96
C THR A 70 -18.73 2.77 3.52
N PHE A 71 -19.12 1.75 2.76
CA PHE A 71 -20.46 1.65 2.15
C PHE A 71 -21.45 0.78 2.94
N LEU A 72 -21.01 -0.34 3.50
CA LEU A 72 -21.94 -1.33 4.03
C LEU A 72 -22.25 -1.05 5.49
N PRO A 73 -23.54 -1.10 5.86
CA PRO A 73 -23.90 -0.98 7.24
C PRO A 73 -23.43 -2.20 8.02
N VAL A 74 -22.29 -2.09 8.71
CA VAL A 74 -21.70 -3.21 9.48
C VAL A 74 -22.58 -3.56 10.70
N SER A 75 -23.39 -2.61 11.15
CA SER A 75 -24.54 -2.86 12.01
C SER A 75 -25.82 -2.79 11.19
N ILE A 76 -26.37 -3.92 10.74
CA ILE A 76 -27.82 -4.17 10.60
C ILE A 76 -27.98 -5.66 10.25
N GLU A 77 -29.01 -6.26 10.86
CA GLU A 77 -29.51 -7.63 10.81
C GLU A 77 -29.83 -8.19 9.40
N ARG A 78 -29.34 -7.57 8.32
CA ARG A 78 -29.70 -7.93 6.93
C ARG A 78 -28.51 -7.80 6.00
N PHE A 79 -27.47 -8.60 6.22
CA PHE A 79 -26.49 -8.88 5.17
C PHE A 79 -27.09 -9.87 4.17
N GLN A 80 -28.08 -9.42 3.39
CA GLN A 80 -28.54 -10.15 2.22
C GLN A 80 -27.55 -9.87 1.07
N LEU A 81 -26.47 -10.65 1.01
CA LEU A 81 -25.75 -10.81 -0.23
C LEU A 81 -26.63 -11.64 -1.18
N CYS A 82 -27.23 -11.01 -2.19
CA CYS A 82 -27.95 -11.68 -3.27
C CYS A 82 -27.07 -12.58 -4.16
N PHE A 83 -25.80 -12.85 -3.79
CA PHE A 83 -24.85 -13.56 -4.64
C PHE A 83 -24.51 -14.99 -4.19
N PHE A 84 -24.80 -15.39 -2.94
CA PHE A 84 -24.57 -16.77 -2.49
C PHE A 84 -25.63 -17.19 -1.47
N ASN A 85 -26.42 -18.20 -1.84
CA ASN A 85 -27.39 -18.86 -0.97
C ASN A 85 -26.65 -19.72 0.09
N ILE A 86 -26.06 -19.07 1.10
CA ILE A 86 -25.52 -19.74 2.29
C ILE A 86 -26.31 -19.23 3.50
N TYR A 87 -27.44 -19.90 3.75
CA TYR A 87 -28.44 -19.55 4.77
C TYR A 87 -28.01 -19.93 6.21
N TYR A 88 -26.81 -20.48 6.42
CA TYR A 88 -26.47 -21.18 7.68
C TYR A 88 -25.22 -20.68 8.44
N LEU A 89 -24.53 -19.61 8.02
CA LEU A 89 -23.23 -19.25 8.64
C LEU A 89 -23.06 -17.80 9.11
N THR A 90 -24.12 -17.00 9.18
CA THR A 90 -24.05 -15.58 9.55
C THR A 90 -24.76 -15.20 10.85
N HIS A 91 -24.83 -16.13 11.82
CA HIS A 91 -25.23 -15.80 13.20
C HIS A 91 -24.07 -15.37 14.12
N GLN A 92 -22.91 -15.04 13.56
CA GLN A 92 -21.81 -14.45 14.33
C GLN A 92 -21.79 -12.94 14.09
N ARG A 93 -22.05 -12.15 15.14
CA ARG A 93 -21.94 -10.68 15.13
C ARG A 93 -20.51 -10.29 14.72
N LEU A 94 -20.29 -9.96 13.46
CA LEU A 94 -19.01 -9.42 13.00
C LEU A 94 -18.88 -8.01 13.61
N SER A 95 -18.14 -7.89 14.71
CA SER A 95 -17.92 -6.61 15.36
C SER A 95 -17.20 -5.66 14.41
N CYS A 96 -17.79 -4.50 14.09
CA CYS A 96 -17.16 -3.51 13.20
C CYS A 96 -15.70 -3.22 13.59
N ARG A 97 -15.43 -3.13 14.90
CA ARG A 97 -14.07 -2.95 15.42
C ARG A 97 -13.10 -4.02 14.93
N LYS A 98 -13.49 -5.29 14.93
CA LYS A 98 -12.65 -6.41 14.45
C LYS A 98 -12.41 -6.31 12.95
N PHE A 99 -13.44 -5.98 12.18
CA PHE A 99 -13.33 -5.79 10.73
C PHE A 99 -12.36 -4.65 10.39
N VAL A 100 -12.53 -3.50 11.03
CA VAL A 100 -11.67 -2.32 10.86
C VAL A 100 -10.21 -2.63 11.20
N VAL A 101 -9.96 -3.35 12.30
CA VAL A 101 -8.61 -3.78 12.68
C VAL A 101 -8.01 -4.72 11.64
N ALA A 102 -8.79 -5.65 11.09
CA ALA A 102 -8.32 -6.56 10.04
C ALA A 102 -7.89 -5.80 8.77
N VAL A 103 -8.69 -4.83 8.31
CA VAL A 103 -8.33 -3.97 7.16
C VAL A 103 -7.02 -3.23 7.42
N TYR A 104 -6.83 -2.67 8.63
CA TYR A 104 -5.58 -2.01 9.00
C TYR A 104 -4.38 -2.95 9.04
N ALA A 105 -4.56 -4.15 9.57
CA ALA A 105 -3.49 -5.15 9.61
C ALA A 105 -3.02 -5.51 8.19
N LEU A 106 -3.95 -5.66 7.24
CA LEU A 106 -3.62 -5.92 5.83
C LEU A 106 -2.87 -4.74 5.18
N ARG A 107 -3.26 -3.49 5.47
CA ARG A 107 -2.55 -2.28 5.01
C ARG A 107 -1.14 -2.18 5.59
N ILE A 108 -0.97 -2.44 6.88
CA ILE A 108 0.35 -2.45 7.53
C ILE A 108 1.22 -3.56 6.93
N PHE A 109 0.65 -4.74 6.69
CA PHE A 109 1.36 -5.84 6.03
C PHE A 109 1.87 -5.43 4.64
N GLN A 110 1.03 -4.80 3.82
CA GLN A 110 1.44 -4.26 2.52
C GLN A 110 2.60 -3.29 2.68
N GLN A 111 2.49 -2.36 3.63
CA GLN A 111 3.52 -1.35 3.87
C GLN A 111 4.88 -1.97 4.26
N VAL A 112 4.86 -2.98 5.13
CA VAL A 112 6.07 -3.71 5.52
C VAL A 112 6.69 -4.43 4.31
N PHE A 113 5.86 -5.00 3.45
CA PHE A 113 6.34 -5.63 2.22
C PHE A 113 7.01 -4.62 1.28
N ILE A 114 6.49 -3.38 1.16
CA ILE A 114 7.14 -2.30 0.41
C ILE A 114 8.54 -2.06 0.93
N CYS A 115 8.67 -1.79 2.23
CA CYS A 115 9.96 -1.48 2.85
C CYS A 115 10.94 -2.65 2.69
N PHE A 116 10.45 -3.88 2.79
CA PHE A 116 11.26 -5.08 2.55
C PHE A 116 11.80 -5.14 1.11
N THR A 117 10.93 -4.97 0.10
CA THR A 117 11.35 -5.01 -1.32
C THR A 117 12.33 -3.89 -1.68
N LEU A 118 12.10 -2.68 -1.16
CA LEU A 118 13.01 -1.54 -1.32
C LEU A 118 14.37 -1.79 -0.67
N THR A 119 14.38 -2.32 0.56
CA THR A 119 15.62 -2.70 1.26
C THR A 119 16.40 -3.74 0.46
N LEU A 120 15.73 -4.80 -0.01
CA LEU A 120 16.34 -5.88 -0.78
C LEU A 120 16.99 -5.35 -2.05
N ARG A 121 16.31 -4.44 -2.76
CA ARG A 121 16.84 -3.77 -3.95
C ARG A 121 18.11 -2.98 -3.64
N THR A 122 18.10 -2.16 -2.59
CA THR A 122 19.31 -1.42 -2.18
C THR A 122 20.43 -2.36 -1.73
N TYR A 123 20.11 -3.44 -1.02
CA TYR A 123 21.09 -4.42 -0.56
C TYR A 123 21.82 -5.10 -1.73
N ALA A 124 21.07 -5.51 -2.76
CA ALA A 124 21.64 -6.08 -3.98
C ALA A 124 22.57 -5.07 -4.70
N LEU A 125 22.16 -3.79 -4.80
CA LEU A 125 22.95 -2.75 -5.45
C LEU A 125 24.27 -2.41 -4.71
N TYR A 126 24.27 -2.57 -3.39
CA TYR A 126 25.46 -2.36 -2.54
C TYR A 126 26.35 -3.59 -2.40
N GLY A 127 26.08 -4.66 -3.17
CA GLY A 127 26.93 -5.85 -3.22
C GLY A 127 26.83 -6.71 -1.97
N CYS A 128 25.63 -6.87 -1.43
CA CYS A 128 25.32 -7.77 -0.31
C CYS A 128 26.10 -7.49 0.99
N ARG A 129 26.41 -6.23 1.28
CA ARG A 129 27.03 -5.86 2.57
C ARG A 129 26.06 -6.02 3.73
N ARG A 130 26.37 -6.92 4.67
CA ARG A 130 25.47 -7.39 5.74
C ARG A 130 24.94 -6.32 6.70
N HIS A 131 25.63 -5.20 6.89
CA HIS A 131 25.20 -4.17 7.85
C HIS A 131 24.08 -3.26 7.35
N LEU A 132 23.99 -3.01 6.04
CA LEU A 132 23.00 -2.10 5.45
C LEU A 132 21.54 -2.52 5.72
N PRO A 133 21.13 -3.79 5.51
CA PRO A 133 19.75 -4.22 5.75
C PRO A 133 19.41 -4.26 7.25
N ILE A 134 20.40 -4.41 8.14
CA ILE A 134 20.18 -4.41 9.60
C ILE A 134 19.75 -3.01 10.06
N TRP A 135 20.50 -1.97 9.67
CA TRP A 135 20.15 -0.58 10.00
C TRP A 135 18.80 -0.17 9.40
N MET A 136 18.53 -0.57 8.16
CA MET A 136 17.25 -0.31 7.50
C MET A 136 16.09 -1.06 8.19
N GLY A 137 16.30 -2.30 8.60
CA GLY A 137 15.31 -3.10 9.33
C GLY A 137 14.94 -2.52 10.69
N ILE A 138 15.91 -1.94 11.41
CA ILE A 138 15.66 -1.25 12.68
C ILE A 138 14.73 -0.04 12.49
N ILE A 139 14.97 0.76 11.45
CA ILE A 139 14.13 1.92 11.12
C ILE A 139 12.70 1.47 10.80
N VAL A 140 12.55 0.43 9.97
CA VAL A 140 11.22 -0.11 9.62
C VAL A 140 10.50 -0.65 10.86
N LEU A 141 11.21 -1.38 11.72
CA LEU A 141 10.63 -1.92 12.96
C LEU A 141 10.17 -0.81 13.90
N ALA A 142 10.95 0.27 14.07
CA ALA A 142 10.57 1.43 14.88
C ALA A 142 9.31 2.14 14.34
N VAL A 143 9.19 2.28 13.02
CA VAL A 143 8.00 2.87 12.39
C VAL A 143 6.77 1.98 12.58
N VAL A 144 6.89 0.68 12.32
CA VAL A 144 5.78 -0.28 12.44
C VAL A 144 5.30 -0.36 13.88
N THR A 145 6.22 -0.44 14.85
CA THR A 145 5.85 -0.45 16.28
C THR A 145 5.16 0.85 16.69
N GLY A 146 5.62 2.02 16.23
CA GLY A 146 4.95 3.30 16.46
C GLY A 146 3.53 3.34 15.90
N ILE A 147 3.32 2.83 14.68
CA ILE A 147 2.00 2.73 14.03
C ILE A 147 1.08 1.79 14.80
N LEU A 148 1.57 0.62 15.22
CA LEU A 148 0.78 -0.38 15.94
C LEU A 148 0.34 0.13 17.32
N LEU A 149 1.24 0.80 18.05
CA LEU A 149 0.96 1.33 19.39
C LEU A 149 -0.07 2.48 19.38
N VAL A 150 -0.07 3.29 18.32
CA VAL A 150 -0.90 4.50 18.26
C VAL A 150 -2.14 4.33 17.38
N GLY A 151 -1.98 3.81 16.16
CA GLY A 151 -3.01 3.80 15.13
C GLY A 151 -4.06 2.70 15.30
N VAL A 152 -3.69 1.55 15.87
CA VAL A 152 -4.58 0.38 15.94
C VAL A 152 -5.48 0.38 17.19
N PHE A 153 -5.03 0.99 18.29
CA PHE A 153 -5.74 0.89 19.57
C PHE A 153 -6.52 2.14 20.00
N ARG A 154 -6.34 3.28 19.30
CA ARG A 154 -6.89 4.60 19.72
C ARG A 154 -7.65 5.31 18.59
N TYR A 155 -8.67 4.69 17.99
CA TYR A 155 -9.58 5.38 17.06
C TYR A 155 -11.02 5.33 17.57
N ASN A 156 -11.81 6.34 17.21
CA ASN A 156 -13.25 6.35 17.46
C ASN A 156 -13.98 5.77 16.25
N LEU A 157 -14.97 4.93 16.52
CA LEU A 157 -15.91 4.46 15.51
C LEU A 157 -17.14 5.35 15.57
N VAL A 158 -17.52 5.91 14.44
CA VAL A 158 -18.80 6.62 14.30
C VAL A 158 -19.70 5.79 13.41
N ASN A 159 -20.87 5.46 13.93
CA ASN A 159 -21.94 4.84 13.16
C ASN A 159 -22.76 5.99 12.56
N GLY A 160 -22.59 6.28 11.27
CA GLY A 160 -23.29 7.43 10.68
C GLY A 160 -22.78 7.84 9.32
N GLY A 161 -23.19 7.12 8.28
CA GLY A 161 -23.04 7.57 6.90
C GLY A 161 -24.33 7.37 6.11
N ILE A 162 -24.24 7.56 4.80
CA ILE A 162 -25.37 7.49 3.87
C ILE A 162 -26.01 6.10 3.98
N GLY A 163 -27.20 6.01 4.59
CA GLY A 163 -27.91 4.74 4.80
C GLY A 163 -27.88 4.15 6.23
N GLY A 164 -27.37 4.88 7.23
CA GLY A 164 -27.71 4.61 8.64
C GLY A 164 -27.01 3.45 9.34
N GLY A 165 -26.01 2.79 8.73
CA GLY A 165 -25.21 1.80 9.45
C GLY A 165 -23.75 1.66 9.03
N SER A 166 -23.27 2.47 8.08
CA SER A 166 -21.86 2.44 7.64
C SER A 166 -20.93 2.72 8.81
N CYS A 167 -19.81 1.98 8.86
CA CYS A 167 -18.88 2.05 9.96
C CYS A 167 -17.55 2.64 9.49
N TYR A 168 -17.43 3.96 9.62
CA TYR A 168 -16.25 4.70 9.22
C TYR A 168 -15.49 5.19 10.46
N LYS A 169 -14.22 5.50 10.25
CA LYS A 169 -13.23 5.69 11.30
C LYS A 169 -12.99 7.18 11.42
N ILE A 170 -13.11 7.72 12.61
CA ILE A 170 -12.75 9.11 12.88
C ILE A 170 -11.54 9.11 13.81
N TYR A 171 -10.49 9.76 13.34
CA TYR A 171 -9.29 9.96 14.13
C TYR A 171 -9.43 11.25 14.94
N THR A 172 -9.25 11.16 16.25
CA THR A 172 -9.04 12.36 17.06
C THR A 172 -7.77 13.08 16.59
N THR A 173 -7.72 14.40 16.75
CA THR A 173 -6.57 15.23 16.32
C THR A 173 -5.23 14.70 16.85
N SER A 174 -5.18 14.24 18.10
CA SER A 174 -3.97 13.69 18.70
C SER A 174 -3.51 12.38 18.06
N VAL A 175 -4.44 11.54 17.60
CA VAL A 175 -4.15 10.27 16.92
C VAL A 175 -3.76 10.53 15.47
N SER A 176 -4.46 11.45 14.79
CA SER A 176 -4.12 11.88 13.43
C SER A 176 -2.70 12.42 13.33
N ILE A 177 -2.30 13.31 14.24
CA ILE A 177 -0.94 13.88 14.25
C ILE A 177 0.11 12.78 14.40
N ARG A 178 -0.07 11.85 15.34
CA ARG A 178 0.89 10.76 15.56
C ARG A 178 0.96 9.80 14.37
N TYR A 179 -0.18 9.53 13.73
CA TYR A 179 -0.21 8.74 12.51
C TYR A 179 0.47 9.47 11.34
N GLY A 180 0.24 10.78 11.20
CA GLY A 180 0.94 11.64 10.25
C GLY A 180 2.47 11.65 10.46
N ILE A 181 2.94 11.69 11.71
CA ILE A 181 4.37 11.55 12.04
C ILE A 181 4.92 10.22 11.52
N ALA A 182 4.18 9.11 11.69
CA ALA A 182 4.63 7.81 11.18
C ALA A 182 4.76 7.81 9.64
N TRP A 183 3.82 8.43 8.92
CA TRP A 183 3.92 8.61 7.47
C TRP A 183 5.08 9.52 7.05
N ILE A 184 5.43 10.54 7.83
CA ILE A 184 6.62 11.36 7.59
C ILE A 184 7.89 10.52 7.71
N VAL A 185 8.03 9.73 8.78
CA VAL A 185 9.22 8.87 8.95
C VAL A 185 9.33 7.85 7.82
N MET A 186 8.20 7.31 7.37
CA MET A 186 8.12 6.40 6.23
C MET A 186 8.54 7.07 4.92
N PHE A 187 8.09 8.30 4.68
CA PHE A 187 8.50 9.08 3.52
C PHE A 187 10.00 9.43 3.54
N ILE A 188 10.55 9.78 4.71
CA ILE A 188 11.99 9.99 4.88
C ILE A 188 12.77 8.71 4.57
N TYR A 189 12.25 7.56 5.00
CA TYR A 189 12.86 6.26 4.69
C TYR A 189 12.87 6.00 3.16
N GLU A 190 11.76 6.23 2.47
CA GLU A 190 11.68 6.11 1.00
C GLU A 190 12.66 7.06 0.30
N LEU A 191 12.76 8.31 0.76
CA LEU A 191 13.71 9.30 0.26
C LEU A 191 15.17 8.87 0.47
N LEU A 192 15.50 8.33 1.66
CA LEU A 192 16.84 7.84 1.96
C LEU A 192 17.23 6.69 1.04
N ILE A 193 16.33 5.71 0.86
CA ILE A 193 16.52 4.59 -0.06
C ILE A 193 16.72 5.09 -1.49
N PHE A 194 15.93 6.06 -1.94
CA PHE A 194 16.07 6.66 -3.25
C PHE A 194 17.44 7.33 -3.42
N ILE A 195 17.88 8.15 -2.46
CA ILE A 195 19.20 8.81 -2.49
C ILE A 195 20.34 7.78 -2.52
N LEU A 196 20.25 6.72 -1.72
CA LEU A 196 21.24 5.64 -1.73
C LEU A 196 21.27 4.92 -3.09
N THR A 197 20.10 4.67 -3.66
CA THR A 197 19.96 4.03 -4.99
C THR A 197 20.58 4.91 -6.08
N VAL A 198 20.28 6.21 -6.07
CA VAL A 198 20.79 7.18 -7.04
C VAL A 198 22.30 7.37 -6.90
N SER A 199 22.80 7.61 -5.68
CA SER A 199 24.22 7.86 -5.43
C SER A 199 25.09 6.66 -5.82
N ARG A 200 24.64 5.44 -5.52
CA ARG A 200 25.34 4.21 -5.91
C ARG A 200 25.33 4.00 -7.43
N THR A 201 24.19 4.27 -8.07
CA THR A 201 24.04 4.18 -9.52
C THR A 201 24.96 5.17 -10.23
N TRP A 202 24.99 6.44 -9.79
CA TRP A 202 25.91 7.45 -10.32
C TRP A 202 27.38 7.10 -10.10
N LYS A 203 27.76 6.64 -8.90
CA LYS A 203 29.15 6.23 -8.62
C LYS A 203 29.58 5.06 -9.51
N THR A 204 28.69 4.11 -9.75
CA THR A 204 28.97 2.95 -10.63
C THR A 204 29.01 3.35 -12.10
N ARG A 205 28.17 4.31 -12.54
CA ARG A 205 28.23 4.90 -13.89
C ARG A 205 29.54 5.67 -14.13
N GLY A 206 30.00 6.46 -13.14
CA GLY A 206 31.26 7.20 -13.22
C GLY A 206 32.49 6.30 -13.32
N LEU A 207 32.52 5.19 -12.58
CA LEU A 207 33.63 4.21 -12.59
C LEU A 207 33.63 3.26 -13.82
N ARG A 208 32.47 2.99 -14.45
CA ARG A 208 32.35 2.01 -15.55
C ARG A 208 32.31 2.61 -16.96
N ARG A 209 32.60 3.91 -17.11
CA ARG A 209 32.66 4.59 -18.43
C ARG A 209 33.63 3.89 -19.41
N PHE A 210 34.57 3.09 -18.90
CA PHE A 210 35.64 2.44 -19.65
C PHE A 210 35.42 0.98 -20.13
N SER A 211 34.38 0.22 -19.74
CA SER A 211 34.44 -1.25 -19.99
C SER A 211 33.21 -2.01 -20.51
N LEU A 212 31.94 -1.61 -20.33
CA LEU A 212 30.83 -2.51 -20.71
C LEU A 212 29.63 -1.77 -21.31
N ILE A 213 29.35 -2.02 -22.59
CA ILE A 213 28.24 -1.47 -23.39
C ILE A 213 26.92 -2.23 -23.09
N SER A 214 26.96 -3.53 -22.79
CA SER A 214 25.74 -4.35 -22.58
C SER A 214 25.07 -4.19 -21.19
N ARG A 215 25.80 -3.81 -20.13
CA ARG A 215 25.22 -3.56 -18.79
C ARG A 215 24.57 -2.19 -18.62
N ARG A 216 24.63 -1.32 -19.64
CA ARG A 216 24.09 0.04 -19.58
C ARG A 216 22.57 0.02 -19.61
N ASP A 217 21.97 -0.75 -20.53
CA ASP A 217 20.51 -0.74 -20.75
C ASP A 217 19.71 -1.19 -19.53
N ILE A 218 20.09 -2.29 -18.88
CA ILE A 218 19.35 -2.81 -17.72
C ILE A 218 19.42 -1.84 -16.53
N LEU A 219 20.59 -1.26 -16.27
CA LEU A 219 20.75 -0.30 -15.18
C LEU A 219 20.13 1.07 -15.49
N ASP A 220 19.95 1.42 -16.76
CA ASP A 220 19.25 2.65 -17.15
C ASP A 220 17.74 2.50 -17.07
N VAL A 221 17.18 1.38 -17.55
CA VAL A 221 15.77 1.05 -17.41
C VAL A 221 15.38 0.98 -15.93
N ILE A 222 16.14 0.23 -15.12
CA ILE A 222 15.87 0.11 -13.67
C ILE A 222 15.97 1.47 -12.96
N PHE A 223 16.89 2.35 -13.37
CA PHE A 223 17.04 3.67 -12.79
C PHE A 223 15.89 4.60 -13.20
N HIS A 224 15.55 4.61 -14.49
CA HIS A 224 14.44 5.39 -15.04
C HIS A 224 13.11 5.01 -14.37
N ASP A 225 12.82 3.71 -14.29
CA ASP A 225 11.61 3.19 -13.63
C ASP A 225 11.61 3.48 -12.12
N GLY A 226 12.79 3.44 -11.50
CA GLY A 226 12.97 3.81 -10.09
C GLY A 226 12.69 5.28 -9.80
N VAL A 227 13.12 6.19 -10.68
CA VAL A 227 12.88 7.64 -10.55
C VAL A 227 11.41 7.97 -10.79
N MET A 228 10.81 7.41 -11.84
CA MET A 228 9.38 7.59 -12.13
C MET A 228 8.50 7.10 -10.98
N TYR A 229 8.85 5.95 -10.39
CA TYR A 229 8.17 5.45 -9.20
C TYR A 229 8.32 6.42 -8.02
N PHE A 230 9.53 6.86 -7.69
CA PHE A 230 9.75 7.75 -6.56
C PHE A 230 8.99 9.08 -6.72
N ALA A 231 8.96 9.63 -7.93
CA ALA A 231 8.19 10.83 -8.26
C ALA A 231 6.68 10.59 -8.05
N GLY A 232 6.12 9.52 -8.62
CA GLY A 232 4.71 9.18 -8.44
C GLY A 232 4.34 8.94 -6.98
N MET A 233 5.18 8.22 -6.24
CA MET A 233 4.98 7.94 -4.82
C MET A 233 5.02 9.22 -4.00
N THR A 234 5.94 10.15 -4.29
CA THR A 234 6.00 11.46 -3.63
C THR A 234 4.75 12.30 -3.91
N LEU A 235 4.27 12.30 -5.15
CA LEU A 235 3.08 13.05 -5.55
C LEU A 235 1.80 12.57 -4.86
N VAL A 236 1.73 11.29 -4.47
CA VAL A 236 0.58 10.72 -3.75
C VAL A 236 0.77 10.79 -2.23
N ASN A 237 1.97 10.46 -1.73
CA ASN A 237 2.25 10.41 -0.30
C ASN A 237 2.28 11.80 0.34
N LEU A 238 2.79 12.83 -0.34
CA LEU A 238 2.90 14.17 0.25
C LEU A 238 1.50 14.77 0.53
N PRO A 239 0.54 14.78 -0.42
CA PRO A 239 -0.83 15.18 -0.11
C PRO A 239 -1.49 14.28 0.95
N ASN A 240 -1.23 12.96 0.92
CA ASN A 240 -1.74 12.04 1.94
C ASN A 240 -1.26 12.44 3.36
N ILE A 241 0.01 12.77 3.52
CA ILE A 241 0.59 13.28 4.77
C ILE A 241 -0.11 14.57 5.19
N LEU A 242 -0.28 15.52 4.26
CA LEU A 242 -0.95 16.78 4.54
C LEU A 242 -2.38 16.59 5.04
N THR A 243 -3.09 15.56 4.55
CA THR A 243 -4.44 15.25 5.06
C THR A 243 -4.45 14.90 6.54
N TYR A 244 -3.39 14.33 7.11
CA TYR A 244 -3.33 14.01 8.54
C TYR A 244 -3.17 15.23 9.46
N PHE A 245 -2.56 16.31 8.96
CA PHE A 245 -2.30 17.53 9.74
C PHE A 245 -3.34 18.61 9.49
N CYS A 246 -3.67 18.85 8.22
CA CYS A 246 -4.52 19.96 7.79
C CYS A 246 -5.87 19.50 7.23
N GLY A 247 -6.04 18.19 6.99
CA GLY A 247 -7.22 17.66 6.35
C GLY A 247 -8.44 17.59 7.29
N PRO A 248 -9.66 17.75 6.74
CA PRO A 248 -10.90 17.42 7.44
C PRO A 248 -10.86 15.98 7.95
N GLU A 249 -11.51 15.70 9.07
CA GLU A 249 -11.42 14.42 9.78
C GLU A 249 -11.77 13.21 8.90
N ILE A 250 -12.69 13.41 7.94
CA ILE A 250 -13.17 12.40 7.00
C ILE A 250 -12.14 12.12 5.90
N LEU A 251 -11.43 13.14 5.40
CA LEU A 251 -10.50 13.00 4.28
C LEU A 251 -9.11 12.47 4.68
N ARG A 252 -8.83 12.34 5.98
CA ARG A 252 -7.51 11.91 6.49
C ARG A 252 -7.19 10.49 6.02
N GLY A 253 -6.14 10.34 5.22
CA GLY A 253 -5.70 9.03 4.72
C GLY A 253 -6.44 8.51 3.49
N SER A 254 -7.30 9.31 2.87
CA SER A 254 -8.09 8.95 1.68
C SER A 254 -7.23 8.53 0.47
N LEU A 255 -6.00 9.02 0.39
CA LEU A 255 -5.07 8.73 -0.70
C LEU A 255 -4.24 7.45 -0.48
N SER A 256 -4.36 6.79 0.67
CA SER A 256 -3.65 5.53 0.97
C SER A 256 -3.97 4.39 -0.02
N ALA A 257 -5.17 4.41 -0.62
CA ALA A 257 -5.55 3.49 -1.68
C ALA A 257 -4.68 3.69 -2.95
N PHE A 258 -4.42 4.94 -3.35
CA PHE A 258 -3.53 5.26 -4.46
C PHE A 258 -2.08 4.86 -4.17
N THR A 259 -1.61 5.08 -2.95
CA THR A 259 -0.28 4.62 -2.50
C THR A 259 -0.13 3.11 -2.70
N THR A 260 -1.17 2.34 -2.34
CA THR A 260 -1.19 0.89 -2.51
C THR A 260 -1.16 0.49 -3.99
N CYS A 261 -1.86 1.22 -4.86
CA CYS A 261 -1.85 0.97 -6.31
C CYS A 261 -0.46 1.18 -6.91
N LEU A 262 0.18 2.31 -6.62
CA LEU A 262 1.54 2.62 -7.09
C LEU A 262 2.55 1.58 -6.60
N PHE A 263 2.35 1.05 -5.40
CA PHE A 263 3.19 0.00 -4.85
C PHE A 263 3.08 -1.33 -5.61
N ILE A 264 1.87 -1.77 -6.01
CA ILE A 264 1.73 -3.00 -6.81
C ILE A 264 2.47 -2.84 -8.14
N LEU A 265 2.30 -1.69 -8.80
CA LEU A 265 2.99 -1.37 -10.05
C LEU A 265 4.51 -1.47 -9.87
N HIS A 266 5.04 -0.91 -8.78
CA HIS A 266 6.47 -1.01 -8.46
C HIS A 266 6.93 -2.45 -8.25
N THR A 267 6.20 -3.21 -7.43
CA THR A 267 6.55 -4.60 -7.12
C THR A 267 6.56 -5.46 -8.38
N ARG A 268 5.63 -5.22 -9.30
CA ARG A 268 5.55 -5.88 -10.60
C ARG A 268 6.82 -5.66 -11.43
N THR A 269 7.26 -4.39 -11.57
CA THR A 269 8.48 -4.07 -12.34
C THR A 269 9.74 -4.76 -11.79
N LEU A 270 9.78 -5.01 -10.48
CA LEU A 270 10.95 -5.61 -9.81
C LEU A 270 10.93 -7.14 -9.79
N LEU A 271 9.79 -7.74 -9.44
CA LEU A 271 9.73 -9.19 -9.21
C LEU A 271 9.53 -9.98 -10.51
N LEU A 272 8.89 -9.41 -11.55
CA LEU A 272 8.72 -10.11 -12.83
C LEU A 272 10.06 -10.51 -13.48
N PRO A 273 11.07 -9.61 -13.62
CA PRO A 273 12.36 -10.00 -14.19
C PRO A 273 13.08 -11.08 -13.37
N CYS A 274 12.99 -11.03 -12.03
CA CYS A 274 13.58 -12.03 -11.16
C CYS A 274 12.90 -13.40 -11.27
N VAL A 275 11.56 -13.44 -11.40
CA VAL A 275 10.81 -14.69 -11.59
C VAL A 275 11.15 -15.32 -12.94
N ILE A 276 11.29 -14.50 -13.99
CA ILE A 276 11.72 -14.96 -15.32
C ILE A 276 13.13 -15.57 -15.23
N HIS A 277 14.10 -14.89 -14.62
CA HIS A 277 15.49 -15.37 -14.52
C HIS A 277 15.70 -16.64 -13.69
N VAL A 278 14.81 -16.95 -12.73
CA VAL A 278 14.90 -18.19 -11.92
C VAL A 278 14.23 -19.38 -12.62
N SER A 279 13.40 -19.12 -13.65
CA SER A 279 12.63 -20.14 -14.37
C SER A 279 13.32 -20.65 -15.65
N TYR A 280 14.47 -20.06 -16.01
CA TYR A 280 15.37 -20.48 -17.11
C TYR A 280 16.70 -20.93 -16.52
#